data_AF-A0A1G2BTV5-F1
#
_entry.id   AF-A0A1G2BTV5-F1
#
_cell.length_a   1.000
_cell.length_b   1.000
_cell.length_c   1.000
_cell.angle_alpha   90.00
_cell.angle_beta   90.00
_cell.angle_gamma   90.00
#
_symmetry.space_group_name_H-M   'P 1'
#
loop_
_entity.id
_entity.type
_entity.pdbx_description
1 polymer ?
#
loop_
_entity_poly.entity_id
_entity_poly.type
_entity_poly.pdbx_seq_one_letter_code
_entity_poly.pdbx_strand_id
1 'polypeptide(L)'
;MREALKTHGDHPSWVNGEPDPVRHTYWGVDNVATNGDSKIETAEKLAQQGYPVKQMGWFIFVDRQQGAVERLKRLGFERLVVAYNLLDITFAFGELGLWPKSAVQAVEEEIKAHQALTKG
;
A
#
# COMPACT_ATOMS: atom_id res chain seq x y z
N MET A 1 4.60 -0.28 12.95
CA MET A 1 5.12 0.90 13.68
C MET A 1 3.99 1.91 13.71
N ARG A 2 3.62 2.47 14.88
CA ARG A 2 2.60 3.54 14.93
C ARG A 2 3.28 4.86 14.61
N GLU A 3 2.75 5.61 13.65
CA GLU A 3 3.21 6.96 13.36
C GLU A 3 2.90 7.87 14.55
N ALA A 4 3.89 8.61 15.04
CA ALA A 4 3.71 9.62 16.06
C ALA A 4 4.00 10.99 15.44
N LEU A 5 3.03 11.90 15.51
CA LEU A 5 3.24 13.29 15.11
C LEU A 5 4.33 13.89 16.00
N LYS A 6 5.34 14.53 15.40
CA LYS A 6 6.36 15.23 16.18
C LYS A 6 5.72 16.45 16.85
N THR A 7 5.58 16.41 18.16
CA THR A 7 4.98 17.48 18.99
C THR A 7 6.01 18.47 19.54
N HIS A 8 7.31 18.24 19.30
CA HIS A 8 8.39 19.11 19.77
C HIS A 8 9.13 19.74 18.57
N GLY A 9 9.03 21.06 18.44
CA GLY A 9 9.57 21.87 17.33
C GLY A 9 8.58 22.98 16.91
N ASP A 10 9.04 24.03 16.23
CA ASP A 10 8.24 25.23 15.89
C ASP A 10 7.01 24.94 15.02
N HIS A 11 6.91 23.77 14.38
CA HIS A 11 5.71 23.33 13.66
C HIS A 11 5.51 21.80 13.80
N PRO A 12 4.31 21.32 14.23
CA PRO A 12 4.02 19.89 14.27
C PRO A 12 3.82 19.36 12.85
N SER A 13 4.76 18.55 12.36
CA SER A 13 4.75 18.04 10.98
C SER A 13 4.79 16.51 10.93
N TRP A 14 4.09 15.92 9.96
CA TRP A 14 4.16 14.47 9.69
C TRP A 14 5.44 14.09 8.94
N VAL A 15 5.90 14.97 8.04
CA VAL A 15 7.13 14.80 7.26
C VAL A 15 8.22 15.75 7.77
N ASN A 16 9.47 15.30 7.72
CA ASN A 16 10.62 16.17 7.96
C ASN A 16 10.91 16.97 6.69
N GLY A 17 10.58 18.27 6.70
CA GLY A 17 10.78 19.19 5.59
C GLY A 17 9.50 19.51 4.81
N GLU A 18 9.59 20.56 4.01
CA GLU A 18 8.48 21.10 3.21
C GLU A 18 8.42 20.46 1.81
N PRO A 19 7.23 20.35 1.20
CA PRO A 19 7.12 19.92 -0.18
C PRO A 19 7.68 20.97 -1.15
N ASP A 20 8.38 20.51 -2.18
CA ASP A 20 8.83 21.27 -3.34
C ASP A 20 8.49 20.46 -4.61
N PRO A 21 7.22 20.47 -5.04
CA PRO A 21 6.76 19.70 -6.21
C PRO A 21 7.30 20.25 -7.54
N VAL A 22 7.93 21.43 -7.55
CA VAL A 22 8.57 21.98 -8.75
C VAL A 22 9.92 21.31 -8.98
N ARG A 23 10.66 21.01 -7.90
CA ARG A 23 12.00 20.40 -7.99
C ARG A 23 12.00 18.89 -7.78
N HIS A 24 11.01 18.35 -7.07
CA HIS A 24 11.02 16.96 -6.64
C HIS A 24 9.83 16.16 -7.17
N THR A 25 10.09 14.88 -7.48
CA THR A 25 9.05 13.87 -7.65
C THR A 25 9.01 13.01 -6.41
N TYR A 26 7.83 12.87 -5.82
CA TYR A 26 7.63 12.12 -4.60
C TYR A 26 7.22 10.68 -4.88
N TRP A 27 7.60 9.78 -3.96
CA TRP A 27 7.15 8.40 -3.95
C TRP A 27 6.79 7.96 -2.53
N GLY A 28 5.62 7.39 -2.35
CA GLY A 28 5.27 6.57 -1.19
C GLY A 28 5.83 5.17 -1.38
N VAL A 29 6.52 4.65 -0.37
CA VAL A 29 7.11 3.30 -0.41
C VAL A 29 6.60 2.53 0.79
N ASP A 30 5.95 1.39 0.54
CA ASP A 30 5.37 0.56 1.59
C ASP A 30 5.64 -0.93 1.33
N ASN A 31 5.72 -1.71 2.39
CA ASN A 31 6.06 -3.13 2.33
C ASN A 31 4.86 -3.98 1.88
N VAL A 32 3.66 -3.71 2.40
CA VAL A 32 2.49 -4.55 2.19
C VAL A 32 1.24 -3.71 1.97
N ALA A 33 0.32 -4.17 1.13
CA ALA A 33 -1.03 -3.62 1.02
C ALA A 33 -2.08 -4.72 1.23
N THR A 34 -3.10 -4.43 2.05
CA THR A 34 -4.29 -5.28 2.25
C THR A 34 -5.51 -4.62 1.59
N ASN A 35 -6.15 -3.70 2.30
CA ASN A 35 -7.34 -2.96 1.89
C ASN A 35 -7.02 -1.50 1.50
N GLY A 36 -5.78 -1.05 1.73
CA GLY A 36 -5.29 0.28 1.38
C GLY A 36 -5.50 1.38 2.43
N ASP A 37 -6.11 1.09 3.59
CA ASP A 37 -6.44 2.12 4.60
C ASP A 37 -5.23 2.93 5.05
N SER A 38 -4.11 2.27 5.34
CA SER A 38 -2.89 2.96 5.79
C SER A 38 -2.38 3.96 4.76
N LYS A 39 -2.50 3.64 3.46
CA LYS A 39 -2.05 4.51 2.38
C LYS A 39 -2.99 5.69 2.17
N ILE A 40 -4.28 5.49 2.41
CA ILE A 40 -5.28 6.57 2.40
C ILE A 40 -5.02 7.53 3.56
N GLU A 41 -4.83 7.00 4.77
CA GLU A 41 -4.51 7.81 5.95
C GLU A 41 -3.22 8.62 5.75
N THR A 42 -2.16 7.98 5.25
CA THR A 42 -0.90 8.67 4.92
C THR A 42 -1.11 9.73 3.84
N ALA A 43 -1.90 9.45 2.80
CA ALA A 43 -2.20 10.43 1.76
C ALA A 43 -2.99 11.64 2.29
N GLU A 44 -3.92 11.44 3.23
CA GLU A 44 -4.64 12.54 3.88
C GLU A 44 -3.68 13.43 4.69
N LYS A 45 -2.79 12.82 5.48
CA LYS A 45 -1.76 13.54 6.25
C LYS A 45 -0.81 14.33 5.35
N LEU A 46 -0.35 13.72 4.26
CA LEU A 46 0.56 14.37 3.30
C LEU A 46 -0.14 15.49 2.53
N ALA A 47 -1.41 15.32 2.16
CA ALA A 47 -2.19 16.36 1.49
C ALA A 47 -2.37 17.60 2.37
N GLN A 48 -2.59 17.41 3.69
CA GLN A 48 -2.65 18.51 4.66
C GLN A 48 -1.36 19.34 4.72
N GLN A 49 -0.23 18.74 4.30
CA GLN A 49 1.07 19.41 4.25
C GLN A 49 1.45 19.89 2.85
N GLY A 50 0.53 19.86 1.87
CA GLY A 50 0.76 20.39 0.52
C GLY A 50 1.45 19.44 -0.46
N TYR A 51 1.60 18.16 -0.13
CA TYR A 51 2.19 17.18 -1.04
C TYR A 51 1.19 16.78 -2.16
N PRO A 52 1.66 16.51 -3.40
CA PRO A 52 0.82 16.13 -4.53
C PRO A 52 0.44 14.64 -4.50
N VAL A 53 -0.30 14.22 -3.47
CA VAL A 53 -0.47 12.79 -3.10
C VAL A 53 -1.11 11.90 -4.16
N LYS A 54 -1.97 12.46 -5.02
CA LYS A 54 -2.62 11.73 -6.11
C LYS A 54 -1.68 11.47 -7.30
N GLN A 55 -0.78 12.42 -7.56
CA GLN A 55 0.24 12.33 -8.62
C GLN A 55 1.51 11.61 -8.15
N MET A 56 1.71 11.51 -6.84
CA MET A 56 2.80 10.78 -6.21
C MET A 56 2.78 9.31 -6.64
N GLY A 57 3.94 8.75 -6.96
CA GLY A 57 4.06 7.30 -7.17
C GLY A 57 3.92 6.55 -5.86
N TRP A 58 3.26 5.40 -5.87
CA TRP A 58 3.22 4.48 -4.74
C TRP A 58 3.82 3.15 -5.14
N PHE A 59 4.95 2.81 -4.52
CA PHE A 59 5.55 1.51 -4.62
C PHE A 59 5.11 0.64 -3.44
N ILE A 60 4.58 -0.53 -3.77
CA ILE A 60 4.08 -1.52 -2.82
C ILE A 60 4.86 -2.81 -3.08
N PHE A 61 5.60 -3.29 -2.09
CA PHE A 61 6.41 -4.49 -2.28
C PHE A 61 5.54 -5.75 -2.43
N VAL A 62 4.51 -5.93 -1.60
CA VAL A 62 3.56 -7.05 -1.71
C VAL A 62 2.12 -6.57 -1.66
N ASP A 63 1.33 -6.86 -2.70
CA ASP A 63 -0.14 -6.77 -2.63
C ASP A 63 -0.71 -8.09 -2.12
N ARG A 64 -1.49 -8.04 -1.02
CA ARG A 64 -2.24 -9.20 -0.52
C ARG A 64 -3.49 -9.51 -1.33
N GLN A 65 -3.79 -8.70 -2.35
CA GLN A 65 -4.91 -8.89 -3.27
C GLN A 65 -6.28 -8.86 -2.56
N GLN A 66 -6.37 -8.10 -1.47
CA GLN A 66 -7.59 -7.87 -0.68
C GLN A 66 -8.28 -6.54 -1.04
N GLY A 67 -8.04 -6.03 -2.25
CA GLY A 67 -8.75 -4.88 -2.81
C GLY A 67 -8.06 -3.52 -2.68
N ALA A 68 -6.86 -3.43 -2.08
CA ALA A 68 -6.12 -2.17 -1.94
C ALA A 68 -5.92 -1.44 -3.27
N VAL A 69 -5.35 -2.11 -4.28
CA VAL A 69 -4.98 -1.48 -5.56
C VAL A 69 -6.19 -0.87 -6.25
N GLU A 70 -7.28 -1.64 -6.41
CA GLU A 70 -8.50 -1.15 -7.07
C GLU A 70 -9.19 -0.06 -6.27
N ARG A 71 -9.16 -0.12 -4.94
CA ARG A 71 -9.67 0.97 -4.10
C ARG A 71 -8.85 2.25 -4.27
N LEU A 72 -7.53 2.16 -4.24
CA LEU A 72 -6.65 3.31 -4.40
C LEU A 72 -6.80 3.95 -5.79
N LYS A 73 -6.91 3.14 -6.86
CA LYS A 73 -7.24 3.65 -8.21
C LYS A 73 -8.56 4.40 -8.23
N ARG A 74 -9.63 3.85 -7.62
CA ARG A 74 -10.94 4.52 -7.52
C ARG A 74 -10.88 5.85 -6.75
N LEU A 75 -9.95 5.97 -5.80
CA LEU A 75 -9.71 7.21 -5.04
C LEU A 75 -8.82 8.22 -5.79
N GLY A 76 -8.36 7.90 -7.00
CA GLY A 76 -7.61 8.79 -7.87
C GLY A 76 -6.10 8.75 -7.65
N PHE A 77 -5.55 7.67 -7.11
CA PHE A 77 -4.10 7.45 -7.08
C PHE A 77 -3.64 7.05 -8.48
N GLU A 78 -2.82 7.89 -9.12
CA GLU A 78 -2.53 7.79 -10.56
C GLU A 78 -1.43 6.76 -10.87
N ARG A 79 -0.47 6.58 -9.96
CA ARG A 79 0.70 5.72 -10.18
C ARG A 79 0.89 4.74 -9.04
N LEU A 80 0.35 3.53 -9.20
CA LEU A 80 0.55 2.41 -8.29
C LEU A 80 1.46 1.37 -8.94
N VAL A 81 2.55 1.02 -8.27
CA VAL A 81 3.50 -0.01 -8.68
C VAL A 81 3.52 -1.09 -7.61
N VAL A 82 3.22 -2.33 -7.99
CA VAL A 82 3.27 -3.50 -7.12
C VAL A 82 4.40 -4.40 -7.58
N ALA A 83 5.30 -4.79 -6.69
CA ALA A 83 6.41 -5.68 -7.05
C ALA A 83 5.96 -7.16 -7.11
N TYR A 84 5.17 -7.61 -6.13
CA TYR A 84 4.69 -8.99 -6.07
C TYR A 84 3.24 -9.05 -5.60
N ASN A 85 2.49 -10.03 -6.13
CA ASN A 85 1.25 -10.46 -5.50
C ASN A 85 1.55 -11.57 -4.49
N LEU A 86 0.82 -11.60 -3.38
CA LEU A 86 0.94 -12.67 -2.38
C LEU A 86 0.70 -14.05 -3.01
N LEU A 87 -0.27 -14.17 -3.92
CA LEU A 87 -0.58 -15.44 -4.58
C LEU A 87 0.60 -15.97 -5.42
N ASP A 88 1.33 -15.09 -6.11
CA ASP A 88 2.49 -15.49 -6.91
C ASP A 88 3.62 -16.01 -6.00
N ILE A 89 3.82 -15.36 -4.85
CA ILE A 89 4.80 -15.78 -3.85
C ILE A 89 4.44 -17.15 -3.27
N THR A 90 3.19 -17.36 -2.86
CA THR A 90 2.77 -18.62 -2.24
C THR A 90 2.73 -19.77 -3.25
N PHE A 91 2.35 -19.50 -4.50
CA PHE A 91 2.48 -20.46 -5.60
C PHE A 91 3.94 -20.89 -5.77
N ALA A 92 4.87 -19.94 -5.87
CA ALA A 92 6.29 -20.25 -5.99
C ALA A 92 6.83 -21.07 -4.80
N PHE A 93 6.40 -20.77 -3.58
CA PHE A 93 6.77 -21.58 -2.39
C PHE A 93 6.25 -23.01 -2.47
N GLY A 94 5.06 -23.21 -3.02
CA GLY A 94 4.50 -24.54 -3.29
C GLY A 94 5.25 -25.30 -4.38
N GLU A 95 5.72 -24.63 -5.42
CA GLU A 95 6.51 -25.25 -6.51
C GLU A 95 7.93 -25.60 -6.06
N LEU A 96 8.52 -24.78 -5.18
CA LEU A 96 9.85 -25.03 -4.61
C LEU A 96 9.84 -26.07 -3.48
N GLY A 97 8.67 -26.61 -3.11
CA GLY A 97 8.53 -27.57 -2.01
C GLY A 97 8.82 -26.96 -0.63
N LEU A 98 8.85 -25.63 -0.52
CA LEU A 98 9.05 -24.92 0.75
C LEU A 98 7.79 -25.01 1.62
N TRP A 99 6.62 -24.97 0.99
CA TRP A 99 5.31 -25.07 1.64
C TRP A 99 4.50 -26.26 1.09
N PRO A 100 3.66 -26.91 1.92
CA PRO A 100 2.74 -27.94 1.42
C PRO A 100 1.67 -27.31 0.52
N LYS A 101 1.20 -28.06 -0.49
CA LYS A 101 0.17 -27.58 -1.43
C LYS A 101 -1.13 -27.14 -0.73
N SER A 102 -1.46 -27.75 0.41
CA SER A 102 -2.62 -27.35 1.22
C SER A 102 -2.49 -25.94 1.81
N ALA A 103 -1.29 -25.50 2.16
CA ALA A 103 -1.07 -24.13 2.63
C ALA A 103 -1.24 -23.11 1.50
N VAL A 104 -0.83 -23.44 0.28
CA VAL A 104 -1.06 -22.60 -0.90
C VAL A 104 -2.55 -22.47 -1.19
N GLN A 105 -3.29 -23.59 -1.16
CA GLN A 105 -4.74 -23.61 -1.33
C GLN A 105 -5.47 -22.76 -0.28
N ALA A 106 -5.08 -22.86 0.99
CA ALA A 106 -5.68 -22.05 2.05
C ALA A 106 -5.52 -20.53 1.80
N VAL A 107 -4.36 -20.10 1.28
CA VAL A 107 -4.14 -18.70 0.92
C VAL A 107 -5.01 -18.28 -0.27
N GLU A 108 -5.14 -19.13 -1.30
CA GLU A 108 -6.04 -18.87 -2.43
C GLU A 108 -7.49 -18.67 -1.98
N GLU A 109 -7.97 -19.52 -1.07
CA GLU A 109 -9.31 -19.45 -0.51
C GLU A 109 -9.52 -18.17 0.31
N GLU A 110 -8.57 -17.80 1.15
CA GLU A 110 -8.60 -16.55 1.91
C GLU A 110 -8.68 -15.33 0.97
N ILE A 111 -7.84 -15.27 -0.06
CA ILE A 111 -7.84 -14.16 -1.02
C ILE A 111 -9.17 -14.08 -1.75
N LYS A 112 -9.72 -15.22 -2.22
CA LYS A 112 -11.02 -15.26 -2.90
C LYS A 112 -12.16 -14.78 -1.99
N ALA A 113 -12.16 -15.19 -0.72
CA ALA A 113 -13.16 -14.76 0.26
C ALA A 113 -13.14 -13.24 0.47
N HIS A 114 -11.95 -12.64 0.61
CA HIS A 114 -11.81 -11.19 0.74
C HIS A 114 -12.25 -10.44 -0.52
N GLN A 115 -11.94 -10.95 -1.71
CA GLN A 115 -12.35 -10.33 -2.96
C GLN A 115 -13.87 -10.36 -3.16
N ALA A 116 -14.55 -11.42 -2.74
CA ALA A 116 -16.01 -11.52 -2.80
C ALA A 116 -16.68 -10.44 -1.94
N LEU A 117 -16.14 -10.15 -0.75
CA LEU A 117 -16.65 -9.09 0.14
C LEU A 117 -16.49 -7.69 -0.44
N THR A 118 -15.47 -7.45 -1.26
CA THR A 118 -15.18 -6.12 -1.85
C THR A 118 -15.96 -5.80 -3.14
N LYS A 119 -16.75 -6.75 -3.66
CA LYS A 119 -17.54 -6.60 -4.89
C LYS A 119 -19.01 -6.18 -4.66
N GLY A 120 -19.47 -6.16 -3.41
CA GLY A 120 -20.76 -5.60 -2.99
C GLY A 120 -20.65 -4.13 -2.63
#